data_AF-A0A0G1KC35-F1
#
_entry.id   AF-A0A0G1KC35-F1
#
_cell.length_a   1.000
_cell.length_b   1.000
_cell.length_c   1.000
_cell.angle_alpha   90.00
_cell.angle_beta   90.00
_cell.angle_gamma   90.00
#
_symmetry.space_group_name_H-M   'P 1'
#
loop_
_entity.id
_entity.type
_entity.pdbx_description
1 polymer ?
#
loop_
_entity_poly.entity_id
_entity_poly.type
_entity_poly.pdbx_seq_one_letter_code
_entity_poly.pdbx_strand_id
1 'polypeptide(L)'
;MIIENIPTQDPVLEEEDVKEFIKSRNISPEDFRVIKELSLIPKRFLIMELHNFFSFSRERSAAEFDKLISSLDQRSEATDPELYRQRRRLYELFLEFIKKYNWAVAWNLEVVLERRKIPETTLKRRGDPD
;
A
#
# COMPACT_ATOMS: atom_id res chain seq x y z
N MET A 1 -30.11 -8.75 19.52
CA MET A 1 -28.74 -8.20 19.60
C MET A 1 -28.42 -7.62 18.24
N ILE A 2 -28.24 -6.31 18.18
CA ILE A 2 -27.89 -5.57 16.96
C ILE A 2 -26.39 -5.77 16.80
N ILE A 3 -25.97 -6.53 15.78
CA ILE A 3 -24.56 -6.59 15.42
C ILE A 3 -24.23 -5.25 14.78
N GLU A 4 -23.29 -4.58 15.43
CA GLU A 4 -22.90 -3.19 15.25
C GLU A 4 -22.36 -2.92 13.83
N ASN A 5 -22.77 -1.76 13.30
CA ASN A 5 -22.19 -1.01 12.18
C ASN A 5 -21.13 -1.74 11.35
N ILE A 6 -21.56 -2.28 10.19
CA ILE A 6 -20.68 -2.44 9.03
C ILE A 6 -20.05 -1.07 8.80
N PRO A 7 -18.72 -0.90 8.91
CA PRO A 7 -18.08 0.37 8.66
C PRO A 7 -18.49 0.82 7.26
N THR A 8 -18.91 2.08 7.11
CA THR A 8 -19.14 2.74 5.81
C THR A 8 -18.21 2.14 4.76
N GLN A 9 -18.79 1.45 3.77
CA GLN A 9 -18.06 0.69 2.77
C GLN A 9 -17.04 1.61 2.12
N ASP A 10 -15.78 1.39 2.44
CA ASP A 10 -14.69 2.17 1.87
C ASP A 10 -14.63 1.82 0.39
N PRO A 11 -14.71 2.79 -0.54
CA PRO A 11 -14.79 2.49 -1.96
C PRO A 11 -13.70 1.55 -2.44
N VAL A 12 -12.49 1.61 -1.86
CA VAL A 12 -11.40 0.70 -2.24
C VAL A 12 -11.68 -0.76 -1.88
N LEU A 13 -12.31 -1.01 -0.74
CA LEU A 13 -12.67 -2.36 -0.31
C LEU A 13 -13.83 -2.94 -1.12
N GLU A 14 -14.53 -2.08 -1.86
CA GLU A 14 -15.62 -2.48 -2.73
C GLU A 14 -15.17 -2.82 -4.17
N GLU A 15 -13.96 -2.42 -4.56
CA GLU A 15 -13.35 -2.75 -5.85
C GLU A 15 -13.23 -4.28 -6.03
N GLU A 16 -13.62 -4.80 -7.20
CA GLU A 16 -13.71 -6.24 -7.48
C GLU A 16 -12.38 -6.97 -7.23
N ASP A 17 -11.28 -6.45 -7.77
CA ASP A 17 -9.93 -7.01 -7.58
C ASP A 17 -9.51 -7.03 -6.09
N VAL A 18 -9.89 -6.01 -5.31
CA VAL A 18 -9.56 -5.91 -3.89
C VAL A 18 -10.39 -6.91 -3.08
N LYS A 19 -11.68 -7.06 -3.38
CA LYS A 19 -12.54 -8.07 -2.76
C LYS A 19 -12.05 -9.48 -3.02
N GLU A 20 -11.69 -9.77 -4.28
CA GLU A 20 -11.17 -11.08 -4.66
C GLU A 20 -9.85 -11.37 -3.93
N PHE A 21 -8.95 -10.38 -3.84
CA PHE A 21 -7.73 -10.49 -3.08
C PHE A 21 -7.98 -10.79 -1.59
N ILE A 22 -8.83 -9.98 -0.93
CA ILE A 22 -9.18 -10.15 0.49
C ILE A 22 -9.70 -11.56 0.75
N LYS A 23 -10.62 -12.04 -0.09
CA LYS A 23 -11.22 -13.37 0.05
C LYS A 23 -10.22 -14.48 -0.24
N SER A 24 -9.47 -14.40 -1.33
CA SER A 24 -8.56 -15.47 -1.77
C SER A 24 -7.33 -15.62 -0.88
N ARG A 25 -6.90 -14.53 -0.23
CA ARG A 25 -5.75 -14.52 0.69
C ARG A 25 -6.16 -14.54 2.16
N ASN A 26 -7.46 -14.62 2.44
CA ASN A 26 -8.03 -14.65 3.79
C ASN A 26 -7.52 -13.49 4.66
N ILE A 27 -7.57 -12.27 4.10
CA ILE A 27 -7.11 -11.06 4.79
C ILE A 27 -8.09 -10.72 5.90
N SER A 28 -7.56 -10.55 7.11
CA SER A 28 -8.35 -10.27 8.30
C SER A 28 -8.84 -8.82 8.31
N PRO A 29 -10.05 -8.54 8.81
CA PRO A 29 -10.64 -7.19 8.77
C PRO A 29 -9.79 -6.08 9.39
N GLU A 30 -8.99 -6.39 10.43
CA GLU A 30 -8.08 -5.44 11.07
C GLU A 30 -6.99 -4.91 10.14
N ASP A 31 -6.65 -5.65 9.07
CA ASP A 31 -5.62 -5.26 8.10
C ASP A 31 -6.21 -4.53 6.89
N PHE A 32 -7.54 -4.35 6.84
CA PHE A 32 -8.16 -3.51 5.80
C PHE A 32 -7.63 -2.08 5.87
N ARG A 33 -7.20 -1.62 7.05
CA ARG A 33 -6.51 -0.33 7.20
C ARG A 33 -5.25 -0.23 6.34
N VAL A 34 -4.48 -1.32 6.22
CA VAL A 34 -3.23 -1.34 5.44
C VAL A 34 -3.56 -1.16 3.96
N ILE A 35 -4.56 -1.91 3.47
CA ILE A 35 -5.03 -1.80 2.08
C ILE A 35 -5.50 -0.37 1.80
N LYS A 36 -6.32 0.20 2.69
CA LYS A 36 -6.82 1.58 2.57
C LYS A 36 -5.70 2.60 2.55
N GLU A 37 -4.75 2.55 3.48
CA GLU A 37 -3.64 3.51 3.53
C GLU A 37 -2.74 3.41 2.29
N LEU A 38 -2.41 2.18 1.86
CA LEU A 38 -1.66 1.97 0.63
C LEU A 38 -2.43 2.47 -0.60
N SER A 39 -3.76 2.40 -0.58
CA SER A 39 -4.63 2.86 -1.66
C SER A 39 -4.60 4.37 -1.90
N LEU A 40 -4.21 5.14 -0.87
CA LEU A 40 -4.09 6.60 -0.92
C LEU A 40 -2.74 7.06 -1.48
N ILE A 41 -1.75 6.15 -1.54
CA ILE A 41 -0.44 6.44 -2.08
C ILE A 41 -0.56 6.54 -3.61
N PRO A 42 0.00 7.58 -4.26
CA PRO A 42 -0.09 7.73 -5.70
C PRO A 42 0.42 6.48 -6.42
N LYS A 43 -0.38 5.92 -7.32
CA LYS A 43 -0.04 4.71 -8.07
C LYS A 43 1.35 4.77 -8.73
N ARG A 44 1.70 5.91 -9.34
CA ARG A 44 3.04 6.12 -9.93
C ARG A 44 4.18 5.90 -8.92
N PHE A 45 3.94 6.28 -7.68
CA PHE A 45 4.90 6.17 -6.60
C PHE A 45 5.01 4.71 -6.13
N LEU A 46 3.88 4.01 -5.97
CA LEU A 46 3.87 2.56 -5.71
C LEU A 46 4.68 1.79 -6.77
N ILE A 47 4.40 2.02 -8.05
CA ILE A 47 5.09 1.35 -9.16
C ILE A 47 6.60 1.63 -9.12
N MET A 48 6.97 2.91 -8.97
CA MET A 48 8.39 3.33 -8.97
C MET A 48 9.18 2.70 -7.82
N GLU A 49 8.57 2.61 -6.63
CA GLU A 49 9.24 2.12 -5.43
C GLU A 49 9.23 0.59 -5.33
N LEU A 50 8.14 -0.07 -5.77
CA LEU A 50 7.86 -1.46 -5.40
C LEU A 50 7.89 -2.46 -6.55
N HIS A 51 7.52 -2.06 -7.78
CA HIS A 51 7.38 -3.00 -8.90
C HIS A 51 8.67 -3.78 -9.17
N ASN A 52 9.77 -3.04 -9.31
CA ASN A 52 11.10 -3.61 -9.51
C ASN A 52 11.60 -4.32 -8.25
N PHE A 53 11.29 -3.78 -7.07
CA PHE A 53 11.73 -4.36 -5.81
C PHE A 53 11.14 -5.77 -5.59
N PHE A 54 9.82 -5.93 -5.76
CA PHE A 54 9.17 -7.23 -5.66
C PHE A 54 9.63 -8.21 -6.74
N SER A 55 9.88 -7.72 -7.96
CA SER A 55 10.31 -8.54 -9.09
C SER A 55 11.75 -9.06 -8.94
N PHE A 56 12.66 -8.25 -8.38
CA PHE A 56 14.10 -8.55 -8.35
C PHE A 56 14.65 -8.93 -6.98
N SER A 57 13.88 -8.82 -5.89
CA SER A 57 14.32 -9.27 -4.57
C SER A 57 14.60 -10.78 -4.58
N ARG A 58 15.80 -11.13 -4.10
CA ARG A 58 16.26 -12.51 -3.98
C ARG A 58 15.83 -13.14 -2.67
N GLU A 59 15.81 -12.37 -1.58
CA GLU A 59 15.49 -12.90 -0.26
C GLU A 59 13.99 -13.17 -0.11
N ARG A 60 13.15 -12.30 -0.70
CA ARG A 60 11.69 -12.43 -0.69
C ARG A 60 11.13 -12.61 0.73
N SER A 61 11.58 -11.76 1.64
CA SER A 61 11.25 -11.80 3.07
C SER A 61 10.97 -10.41 3.63
N ALA A 62 10.43 -10.34 4.85
CA ALA A 62 10.27 -9.08 5.58
C ALA A 62 11.59 -8.31 5.77
N ALA A 63 12.72 -9.00 5.85
CA ALA A 63 14.00 -8.34 6.12
C ALA A 63 14.45 -7.40 4.98
N GLU A 64 13.94 -7.60 3.76
CA GLU A 64 14.21 -6.69 2.64
C GLU A 64 13.59 -5.31 2.90
N PHE A 65 12.40 -5.25 3.51
CA PHE A 65 11.79 -3.99 3.92
C PHE A 65 12.48 -3.37 5.14
N ASP A 66 12.93 -4.18 6.11
CA ASP A 66 13.75 -3.68 7.22
C ASP A 66 15.04 -3.00 6.70
N LYS A 67 15.68 -3.57 5.67
CA LYS A 67 16.85 -2.97 4.99
C LYS A 67 16.50 -1.67 4.26
N LEU A 68 15.36 -1.61 3.57
CA LEU A 68 14.90 -0.39 2.89
C LEU A 68 14.69 0.75 3.90
N ILE A 69 14.00 0.48 5.00
CA ILE A 69 13.75 1.47 6.06
C ILE A 69 15.08 1.94 6.67
N SER A 70 15.97 1.01 7.01
CA SER A 70 17.29 1.35 7.56
C SER A 70 18.12 2.21 6.61
N SER A 71 18.09 1.91 5.31
CA SER A 71 18.80 2.66 4.28
C SER A 71 18.20 4.05 4.07
N LEU A 72 16.87 4.16 4.18
CA LEU A 72 16.15 5.42 4.09
C LEU A 72 16.50 6.34 5.25
N ASP A 73 16.62 5.81 6.46
CA ASP A 73 16.97 6.57 7.67
C ASP A 73 18.38 7.15 7.63
N GLN A 74 19.33 6.38 7.12
CA GLN A 74 20.70 6.83 6.92
C GLN A 74 20.82 7.99 5.90
N ARG A 75 19.81 8.15 5.03
CA ARG A 75 19.77 9.17 3.97
C ARG A 75 18.73 10.25 4.22
N SER A 76 18.12 10.27 5.41
CA SER A 76 16.99 11.13 5.75
C SER A 76 17.29 12.62 5.52
N GLU A 77 18.50 13.08 5.89
CA GLU A 77 18.94 14.47 5.71
C GLU A 77 19.06 14.92 4.24
N ALA A 78 19.24 13.98 3.30
CA ALA A 78 19.41 14.26 1.88
C ALA A 78 18.10 14.19 1.08
N THR A 79 16.97 13.90 1.74
CA THR A 79 15.68 13.65 1.10
C THR A 79 14.69 14.73 1.50
N ASP A 80 13.80 15.11 0.57
CA ASP A 80 12.62 15.92 0.90
C ASP A 80 11.85 15.28 2.10
N PRO A 81 11.54 16.02 3.18
CA PRO A 81 10.91 15.46 4.37
C PRO A 81 9.53 14.83 4.14
N GLU A 82 8.77 15.32 3.16
CA GLU A 82 7.47 14.75 2.79
C GLU A 82 7.68 13.44 2.02
N LEU A 83 8.62 13.43 1.07
CA LEU A 83 8.98 12.22 0.33
C LEU A 83 9.52 11.12 1.25
N TYR A 84 10.37 11.48 2.21
CA TYR A 84 10.88 10.56 3.24
C TYR A 84 9.73 9.93 4.03
N ARG A 85 8.78 10.75 4.53
CA ARG A 85 7.63 10.26 5.30
C ARG A 85 6.75 9.32 4.46
N GLN A 86 6.50 9.66 3.20
CA GLN A 86 5.71 8.80 2.30
C GLN A 86 6.39 7.46 2.01
N ARG A 87 7.70 7.45 1.69
CA ARG A 87 8.47 6.21 1.48
C ARG A 87 8.50 5.35 2.73
N ARG A 88 8.80 5.98 3.86
CA ARG A 88 8.88 5.27 5.14
C ARG A 88 7.54 4.61 5.46
N ARG A 89 6.43 5.35 5.37
CA ARG A 89 5.09 4.81 5.63
C ARG A 89 4.74 3.67 4.68
N LEU A 90 5.06 3.81 3.40
CA LEU A 90 4.90 2.74 2.41
C LEU A 90 5.61 1.45 2.84
N TYR A 91 6.89 1.54 3.19
CA TYR A 91 7.69 0.38 3.57
C TYR A 91 7.22 -0.24 4.89
N GLU A 92 6.84 0.58 5.87
CA GLU A 92 6.29 0.11 7.15
C GLU A 92 4.98 -0.67 6.96
N LEU A 93 4.08 -0.18 6.10
CA LEU A 93 2.81 -0.87 5.80
C LEU A 93 3.05 -2.23 5.14
N PHE A 94 3.97 -2.32 4.18
CA PHE A 94 4.32 -3.60 3.56
C PHE A 94 5.07 -4.52 4.52
N LEU A 95 5.95 -4.01 5.36
CA LEU A 95 6.63 -4.79 6.38
C LEU A 95 5.64 -5.41 7.36
N GLU A 96 4.69 -4.62 7.85
CA GLU A 96 3.59 -5.08 8.71
C GLU A 96 2.81 -6.21 8.04
N PHE A 97 2.43 -6.01 6.77
CA PHE A 97 1.65 -6.98 6.01
C PHE A 97 2.41 -8.28 5.72
N ILE A 98 3.70 -8.20 5.35
CA ILE A 98 4.55 -9.37 5.07
C ILE A 98 4.78 -10.20 6.33
N LYS A 99 4.97 -9.55 7.48
CA LYS A 99 5.15 -10.26 8.76
C LYS A 99 3.95 -11.14 9.11
N LYS A 100 2.74 -10.73 8.71
CA LYS A 100 1.50 -11.49 8.95
C LYS A 100 1.16 -12.48 7.83
N TYR A 101 1.32 -12.09 6.57
CA TYR A 101 0.79 -12.83 5.43
C TYR A 101 1.82 -13.43 4.48
N ASN A 102 3.12 -13.18 4.69
CA ASN A 102 4.25 -13.53 3.81
C ASN A 102 4.40 -12.68 2.54
N TRP A 103 5.56 -12.87 1.89
CA TRP A 103 5.98 -12.12 0.71
C TRP A 103 5.07 -12.28 -0.50
N ALA A 104 4.60 -13.51 -0.77
CA ALA A 104 3.78 -13.77 -1.96
C ALA A 104 2.44 -13.04 -1.86
N VAL A 105 1.84 -13.00 -0.67
CA VAL A 105 0.58 -12.27 -0.45
C VAL A 105 0.79 -10.77 -0.55
N ALA A 106 1.89 -10.24 -0.03
CA ALA A 106 2.24 -8.83 -0.18
C ALA A 106 2.51 -8.42 -1.63
N TRP A 107 3.19 -9.26 -2.41
CA TRP A 107 3.37 -9.01 -3.84
C TRP A 107 2.03 -9.01 -4.58
N ASN A 108 1.11 -9.92 -4.23
CA ASN A 108 -0.23 -9.88 -4.81
C ASN A 108 -1.01 -8.61 -4.44
N LEU A 109 -0.85 -8.11 -3.21
CA LEU A 109 -1.42 -6.82 -2.83
C LEU A 109 -0.86 -5.69 -3.69
N GLU A 110 0.45 -5.67 -3.91
CA GLU A 110 1.10 -4.69 -4.78
C GLU A 110 0.51 -4.73 -6.21
N VAL A 111 0.40 -5.92 -6.82
CA VAL A 111 -0.21 -6.09 -8.15
C VAL A 111 -1.67 -5.62 -8.19
N VAL A 112 -2.45 -5.91 -7.14
CA VAL A 112 -3.84 -5.45 -7.03
C VAL A 112 -3.88 -3.93 -7.00
N LEU A 113 -3.05 -3.30 -6.15
CA LEU A 113 -2.96 -1.84 -6.05
C LEU A 113 -2.51 -1.18 -7.36
N GLU A 114 -1.59 -1.80 -8.09
CA GLU A 114 -1.17 -1.35 -9.42
C GLU A 114 -2.30 -1.43 -10.44
N ARG A 115 -3.18 -2.43 -10.38
CA ARG A 115 -4.28 -2.61 -11.34
C ARG A 115 -5.47 -1.70 -11.08
N ARG A 116 -5.56 -1.12 -9.88
CA ARG A 116 -6.65 -0.20 -9.52
C ARG A 116 -6.83 0.89 -10.56
N LYS A 117 -8.08 1.03 -11.00
CA LYS A 117 -8.54 2.11 -11.88
C LYS A 117 -8.80 3.34 -11.01
N ILE A 118 -7.74 4.05 -10.62
CA ILE A 118 -7.91 5.34 -9.95
C ILE A 118 -8.57 6.29 -10.95
N PRO A 119 -9.73 6.90 -10.67
CA PRO A 119 -10.25 7.95 -11.53
C PRO A 119 -9.23 9.09 -11.56
N GLU A 120 -8.86 9.56 -12.75
CA GLU A 120 -7.83 10.60 -12.98
C GLU A 120 -8.12 11.95 -12.25
N THR A 121 -9.25 12.08 -11.56
CA THR A 121 -9.82 13.35 -11.10
C THR A 121 -9.70 13.66 -9.61
N THR A 122 -8.97 12.89 -8.78
CA THR A 122 -8.73 13.30 -7.37
C THR A 122 -7.53 14.22 -7.15
N LEU A 123 -6.91 14.72 -8.22
CA LEU A 123 -6.14 15.97 -8.18
C LEU A 123 -7.02 17.10 -8.71
N LYS A 124 -7.99 17.57 -7.92
CA LYS A 124 -8.42 18.96 -8.09
C LYS A 124 -7.18 19.81 -7.87
N ARG A 125 -6.60 20.33 -8.96
CA ARG A 125 -5.62 21.41 -8.86
C ARG A 125 -6.32 22.52 -8.08
N ARG A 126 -5.75 22.96 -6.97
CA ARG A 126 -6.16 24.21 -6.33
C ARG A 126 -6.03 25.29 -7.40
N GLY A 127 -7.13 25.73 -8.01
CA GLY A 127 -7.08 26.84 -8.96
C GLY A 127 -8.17 26.92 -10.04
N ASP A 128 -8.99 25.91 -10.31
CA ASP A 128 -10.02 26.05 -11.33
C ASP A 128 -11.32 26.64 -10.75
N PRO A 129 -11.76 27.84 -11.18
CA PRO A 129 -13.05 28.40 -10.81
C PRO A 129 -14.17 27.73 -11.63
N ASP A 130 -15.36 27.68 -11.02
CA ASP A 130 -16.60 27.16 -11.62
C ASP A 130 -17.03 27.93 -12.89
#